data_AF-A0A9D6I1V8-F1
#
_entry.id   AF-A0A9D6I1V8-F1
#
_cell.length_a   1.000
_cell.length_b   1.000
_cell.length_c   1.000
_cell.angle_alpha   90.00
_cell.angle_beta   90.00
_cell.angle_gamma   90.00
#
_symmetry.space_group_name_H-M   'P 1'
#
loop_
_entity.id
_entity.type
_entity.pdbx_description
1 polymer ?
#
loop_
_entity_poly.entity_id
_entity_poly.type
_entity_poly.pdbx_seq_one_letter_code
_entity_poly.pdbx_strand_id
1 'polypeptide(L)'
;MADNPFTLILAILKPVWRHFWQWGWVIGPVAFAPLLWNSWLLHIRIKFIKKIKWVMLEFRLPPDVEKTPLAMEQVLAIMHSTLYPGSWWKQYMEGRVQEWFSLEMTSFEGQLHFYIR
;
A
#
# COMPACT_ATOMS: atom_id res chain seq x y z
N MET A 1 -1.03 -61.68 22.28
CA MET A 1 -0.01 -60.62 22.34
C MET A 1 -0.76 -59.36 21.95
N ALA A 2 -1.21 -58.58 22.93
CA ALA A 2 -2.21 -57.54 22.69
C ALA A 2 -1.57 -56.40 21.88
N ASP A 3 -2.07 -56.18 20.67
CA ASP A 3 -1.69 -55.05 19.84
C ASP A 3 -2.18 -53.78 20.53
N ASN A 4 -1.31 -53.13 21.30
CA ASN A 4 -1.65 -51.92 22.02
C ASN A 4 -2.14 -50.87 21.01
N PRO A 5 -3.31 -50.23 21.22
CA PRO A 5 -3.85 -49.27 20.26
C PRO A 5 -2.88 -48.10 20.01
N PHE A 6 -2.07 -47.76 21.01
CA PHE A 6 -1.03 -46.75 20.92
C PHE A 6 0.11 -47.10 19.96
N THR A 7 0.48 -48.38 19.81
CA THR A 7 1.55 -48.77 18.88
C THR A 7 1.11 -48.67 17.43
N LEU A 8 -0.19 -48.87 17.15
CA LEU A 8 -0.77 -48.68 15.83
C LEU A 8 -0.80 -47.19 15.44
N ILE A 9 -1.20 -46.31 16.37
CA ILE A 9 -1.17 -44.86 16.17
C ILE A 9 0.24 -44.36 15.88
N LEU A 10 1.23 -44.81 16.65
CA LEU A 10 2.64 -44.43 16.45
C LEU A 10 3.21 -44.99 15.14
N ALA A 11 2.78 -46.18 14.70
CA ALA A 11 3.21 -46.77 13.44
C ALA A 11 2.71 -45.98 12.22
N ILE A 12 1.52 -45.36 12.31
CA ILE A 12 0.97 -44.49 11.26
C ILE A 12 1.59 -43.08 11.34
N LEU A 13 1.84 -42.56 12.55
CA LEU A 13 2.34 -41.20 12.75
C LEU A 13 3.81 -41.01 12.33
N LYS A 14 4.67 -41.99 12.60
CA LYS A 14 6.11 -41.94 12.25
C LYS A 14 6.39 -41.70 10.75
N PRO A 15 5.78 -42.43 9.79
CA PRO A 15 6.01 -42.19 8.37
C PRO A 15 5.43 -40.85 7.91
N VAL A 16 4.27 -40.43 8.44
CA VAL A 16 3.67 -39.11 8.17
C VAL A 16 4.60 -37.99 8.63
N TRP A 17 5.15 -38.11 9.85
CA TRP A 17 6.11 -37.15 10.40
C TRP A 17 7.40 -37.07 9.56
N ARG A 18 7.92 -38.22 9.12
CA ARG A 18 9.09 -38.28 8.24
C ARG A 18 8.83 -37.63 6.88
N HIS A 19 7.66 -37.86 6.28
CA HIS A 19 7.31 -37.26 5.00
C HIS A 19 7.11 -35.75 5.12
N PHE A 20 6.48 -35.29 6.21
CA PHE A 20 6.35 -33.87 6.50
C PHE A 20 7.72 -33.17 6.58
N TRP A 21 8.70 -33.77 7.26
CA TRP A 21 10.06 -33.20 7.34
C TRP A 21 10.82 -33.27 6.00
N GLN A 22 10.59 -34.32 5.21
CA GLN A 22 11.18 -34.50 3.88
C GLN A 22 10.60 -33.55 2.83
N TRP A 23 9.39 -33.03 2.99
CA TRP A 23 8.77 -32.07 2.05
C TRP A 23 8.70 -30.64 2.59
N GLY A 24 8.93 -30.46 3.90
CA GLY A 24 8.87 -29.16 4.57
C GLY A 24 9.85 -28.12 4.01
N TRP A 25 10.99 -28.55 3.49
CA TRP A 25 11.97 -27.65 2.84
C TRP A 25 11.50 -27.09 1.49
N VAL A 26 10.50 -27.69 0.83
CA VAL A 26 9.87 -27.15 -0.38
C VAL A 26 8.67 -26.29 -0.01
N ILE A 27 7.84 -26.77 0.92
CA ILE A 27 6.61 -26.09 1.35
C ILE A 27 6.95 -24.77 2.05
N GLY A 28 8.00 -24.74 2.88
CA GLY A 28 8.45 -23.54 3.58
C GLY A 28 8.72 -22.36 2.63
N PRO A 29 9.71 -22.45 1.73
CA PRO A 29 10.03 -21.37 0.81
C PRO A 29 8.84 -20.92 -0.05
N VAL A 30 8.00 -21.86 -0.50
CA VAL A 30 6.80 -21.53 -1.30
C VAL A 30 5.78 -20.75 -0.46
N ALA A 31 5.55 -21.15 0.78
CA ALA A 31 4.63 -20.46 1.69
C ALA A 31 5.18 -19.08 2.14
N PHE A 32 6.50 -18.97 2.33
CA PHE A 32 7.14 -17.72 2.77
C PHE A 32 7.44 -16.74 1.62
N ALA A 33 7.57 -17.20 0.38
CA ALA A 33 7.83 -16.36 -0.78
C ALA A 33 6.85 -15.16 -0.92
N PRO A 34 5.52 -15.33 -0.86
CA PRO A 34 4.60 -14.20 -0.96
C PRO A 34 4.70 -13.24 0.24
N LEU A 35 4.98 -13.77 1.43
CA LEU A 35 5.18 -12.94 2.63
C LEU A 35 6.42 -12.06 2.48
N LEU A 36 7.56 -12.66 2.10
CA LEU A 36 8.80 -11.93 1.87
C LEU A 36 8.66 -10.89 0.77
N TRP A 37 7.99 -11.24 -0.33
CA TRP A 37 7.72 -10.31 -1.42
C TRP A 37 6.89 -9.12 -0.97
N ASN A 38 5.80 -9.35 -0.25
CA ASN A 38 4.94 -8.28 0.27
C ASN A 38 5.67 -7.40 1.28
N SER A 39 6.47 -7.99 2.17
CA SER A 39 7.29 -7.24 3.13
C SER A 39 8.36 -6.38 2.44
N TRP A 40 9.02 -6.92 1.41
CA TRP A 40 9.99 -6.16 0.59
C TRP A 40 9.31 -4.99 -0.11
N LEU A 41 8.18 -5.26 -0.78
CA LEU A 41 7.40 -4.25 -1.49
C LEU A 41 6.91 -3.14 -0.54
N LEU A 42 6.47 -3.51 0.67
CA LEU A 42 6.08 -2.56 1.71
C LEU A 42 7.29 -1.70 2.15
N HIS A 43 8.46 -2.32 2.36
CA HIS A 43 9.67 -1.62 2.77
C HIS A 43 10.10 -0.55 1.75
N ILE A 44 10.16 -0.90 0.46
CA ILE A 44 10.56 0.05 -0.59
C ILE A 44 9.54 1.20 -0.71
N ARG A 45 8.23 0.90 -0.59
CA ARG A 45 7.16 1.91 -0.64
C ARG A 45 7.23 2.86 0.55
N ILE A 46 7.42 2.35 1.76
CA ILE A 46 7.60 3.20 2.95
C ILE A 46 8.83 4.09 2.79
N LYS A 47 9.93 3.55 2.27
CA LYS A 47 11.15 4.33 2.00
C LYS A 47 10.91 5.42 0.96
N PHE A 48 10.09 5.16 -0.06
CA PHE A 48 9.69 6.17 -1.04
C PHE A 48 8.80 7.25 -0.41
N ILE A 49 7.75 6.86 0.32
CA ILE A 49 6.81 7.79 0.97
C ILE A 49 7.53 8.72 1.94
N LYS A 50 8.50 8.20 2.71
CA LYS A 50 9.32 9.01 3.63
C LYS A 50 10.21 10.04 2.94
N LYS A 51 10.52 9.88 1.65
CA LYS A 51 11.30 10.85 0.87
C LYS A 51 10.45 11.98 0.32
N ILE A 52 9.12 11.81 0.27
CA ILE A 52 8.20 12.84 -0.24
C ILE A 52 8.22 14.02 0.73
N LYS A 53 8.54 15.21 0.21
CA LYS A 53 8.48 16.46 0.96
C LYS A 53 7.10 17.07 0.77
N TRP A 54 6.26 16.93 1.78
CA TRP A 54 4.94 17.55 1.79
C TRP A 54 5.07 19.05 2.02
N VAL A 55 4.40 19.84 1.19
CA VAL A 55 4.26 21.28 1.35
C VAL A 55 2.78 21.61 1.40
N MET A 56 2.39 22.56 2.24
CA MET A 56 1.03 23.05 2.30
C MET A 56 0.96 24.36 1.52
N LEU A 57 0.11 24.39 0.50
CA LEU A 57 -0.05 25.55 -0.38
C LEU A 57 -1.42 26.17 -0.14
N GLU A 58 -1.43 27.46 0.18
CA GLU A 58 -2.65 28.26 0.25
C GLU A 58 -2.99 28.78 -1.16
N PHE A 59 -4.22 28.54 -1.62
CA PHE A 59 -4.70 29.05 -2.89
C PHE A 59 -5.56 30.30 -2.67
N ARG A 60 -5.09 31.45 -3.17
CA ARG A 60 -5.83 32.72 -3.15
C ARG A 60 -6.32 33.07 -4.55
N LEU A 61 -7.62 33.00 -4.74
CA LEU A 61 -8.27 33.40 -5.99
C LEU A 61 -8.34 34.93 -6.09
N PRO A 62 -8.05 35.52 -7.27
CA PRO A 62 -8.28 36.94 -7.51
C PRO A 62 -9.76 37.29 -7.29
N PRO A 63 -10.06 38.52 -6.84
CA PRO A 63 -11.43 38.96 -6.62
C PRO A 63 -12.28 38.96 -7.92
N ASP A 64 -11.65 39.15 -9.08
CA ASP A 64 -12.32 39.18 -10.39
C ASP A 64 -12.76 37.80 -10.92
N VAL A 65 -12.34 36.71 -10.26
CA VAL A 65 -12.69 35.35 -10.68
C VAL A 65 -13.92 34.87 -9.91
N GLU A 66 -14.99 34.56 -10.65
CA GLU A 66 -16.19 33.97 -10.07
C GLU A 66 -15.91 32.57 -9.51
N LYS A 67 -16.20 32.38 -8.22
CA LYS A 67 -16.03 31.11 -7.50
C LYS A 67 -17.24 30.21 -7.73
N THR A 68 -17.41 29.68 -8.94
CA THR A 68 -18.54 28.81 -9.29
C THR A 68 -18.24 27.33 -9.02
N PRO A 69 -19.27 26.52 -8.70
CA PRO A 69 -19.12 25.06 -8.60
C PRO A 69 -18.57 24.42 -9.87
N LEU A 70 -18.95 24.93 -11.05
CA LEU A 70 -18.48 24.45 -12.35
C LEU A 70 -16.96 24.65 -12.52
N ALA A 71 -16.44 25.79 -12.07
CA ALA A 71 -14.99 26.04 -12.09
C ALA A 71 -14.25 25.03 -11.19
N MET A 72 -14.81 24.72 -10.02
CA MET A 72 -14.20 23.73 -9.11
C MET A 72 -14.26 22.30 -9.67
N GLU A 73 -15.32 21.95 -10.40
CA GLU A 73 -15.40 20.65 -11.10
C GLU A 73 -14.27 20.50 -12.12
N GLN A 74 -13.99 21.55 -12.89
CA GLN A 74 -12.88 21.54 -13.86
C GLN A 74 -11.52 21.41 -13.17
N VAL A 75 -11.31 22.09 -12.03
CA VAL A 75 -10.10 21.96 -11.22
C VAL A 75 -9.92 20.51 -10.75
N LEU A 76 -10.97 19.91 -10.21
CA LEU A 76 -10.95 18.52 -9.74
C LEU A 76 -10.68 17.53 -10.88
N ALA A 77 -11.25 17.76 -12.06
CA ALA A 77 -11.00 16.94 -13.24
C ALA A 77 -9.51 16.94 -13.64
N ILE A 78 -8.88 18.12 -13.66
CA ILE A 78 -7.45 18.27 -13.97
C ILE A 78 -6.59 17.58 -12.89
N MET A 79 -6.88 17.81 -11.61
CA MET A 79 -6.15 17.18 -10.50
C MET A 79 -6.22 15.66 -10.56
N HIS A 80 -7.40 15.10 -10.85
CA HIS A 80 -7.59 13.65 -10.99
C HIS A 80 -6.78 13.07 -12.17
N SER A 81 -6.69 13.78 -13.29
CA SER A 81 -5.93 13.34 -14.47
C SER A 81 -4.40 13.27 -14.28
N THR A 82 -3.87 13.92 -13.25
CA THR A 82 -2.41 13.98 -12.99
C THR A 82 -1.88 12.69 -12.34
N LEU A 83 -2.77 11.76 -11.97
CA LEU A 83 -2.42 10.52 -11.29
C LEU A 83 -1.82 9.50 -12.26
N TYR A 84 -0.48 9.44 -12.36
CA TYR A 84 0.24 8.41 -13.10
C TYR A 84 1.38 7.77 -12.25
N PRO A 85 1.26 6.47 -11.87
CA PRO A 85 2.25 5.81 -11.01
C PRO A 85 3.60 5.51 -11.71
N GLY A 86 3.71 5.71 -13.04
CA GLY A 86 4.94 5.51 -13.78
C GLY A 86 5.07 4.13 -14.44
N SER A 87 6.28 3.83 -14.94
CA SER A 87 6.65 2.53 -15.50
C SER A 87 6.77 1.44 -14.43
N TRP A 88 6.53 0.18 -14.79
CA TRP A 88 6.62 -0.98 -13.89
C TRP A 88 7.94 -1.05 -13.09
N TRP A 89 9.06 -0.69 -13.73
CA TRP A 89 10.38 -0.64 -13.10
C TRP A 89 10.40 0.28 -11.87
N LYS A 90 9.84 1.50 -11.99
CA LYS A 90 9.77 2.46 -10.88
C LYS A 90 8.89 1.96 -9.74
N GLN A 91 7.82 1.23 -10.06
CA GLN A 91 6.91 0.69 -9.06
C GLN A 91 7.53 -0.46 -8.25
N TYR A 92 8.24 -1.39 -8.89
CA TYR A 92 8.77 -2.59 -8.23
C TYR A 92 10.22 -2.46 -7.73
N MET A 93 11.00 -1.51 -8.25
CA MET A 93 12.39 -1.31 -7.82
C MET A 93 12.62 -0.05 -7.01
N GLU A 94 12.03 1.07 -7.41
CA GLU A 94 12.10 2.30 -6.62
C GLU A 94 11.02 2.34 -5.53
N GLY A 95 10.00 1.48 -5.61
CA GLY A 95 8.86 1.50 -4.70
C GLY A 95 7.96 2.72 -4.92
N ARG A 96 7.96 3.32 -6.12
CA ARG A 96 7.11 4.47 -6.41
C ARG A 96 5.64 4.12 -6.21
N VAL A 97 4.95 5.01 -5.51
CA VAL A 97 3.51 4.98 -5.35
C VAL A 97 2.95 6.30 -5.87
N GLN A 98 1.68 6.27 -6.25
CA GLN A 98 0.97 7.47 -6.64
C GLN A 98 0.96 8.45 -5.47
N GLU A 99 1.42 9.68 -5.71
CA GLU A 99 1.29 10.78 -4.76
C GLU A 99 -0.19 11.15 -4.65
N TRP A 100 -0.64 11.37 -3.42
CA TRP A 100 -2.01 11.78 -3.11
C TRP A 100 -2.00 13.24 -2.66
N PHE A 101 -3.12 13.91 -2.85
CA PHE A 101 -3.32 15.27 -2.36
C PHE A 101 -4.49 15.34 -1.38
N SER A 102 -4.44 16.30 -0.46
CA SER A 102 -5.53 16.66 0.45
C SER A 102 -6.03 18.06 0.12
N LEU A 103 -7.34 18.19 -0.07
CA LEU A 103 -8.01 19.49 -0.24
C LEU A 103 -8.65 19.88 1.10
N GLU A 104 -8.22 20.99 1.67
CA GLU A 104 -8.67 21.46 2.97
C GLU A 104 -9.30 22.85 2.82
N MET A 105 -10.48 23.03 3.42
CA MET A 105 -11.19 24.31 3.46
C MET A 105 -11.35 24.69 4.93
N THR A 106 -10.95 25.91 5.27
CA THR A 106 -11.09 26.45 6.63
C THR A 106 -11.58 27.88 6.58
N SER A 107 -12.24 28.31 7.65
CA SER A 107 -12.73 29.68 7.81
C SER A 107 -11.95 30.37 8.91
N PHE A 108 -11.25 31.44 8.56
CA PHE A 108 -10.57 32.32 9.51
C PHE A 108 -11.27 33.68 9.50
N GLU A 109 -11.81 34.10 10.65
CA GLU A 109 -12.47 35.41 10.80
C GLU A 109 -13.57 35.70 9.73
N GLY A 110 -14.25 34.66 9.27
CA GLY A 110 -15.29 34.76 8.23
C GLY A 110 -14.77 34.74 6.80
N GLN A 111 -13.46 34.65 6.59
CA GLN A 111 -12.84 34.46 5.28
C GLN A 111 -12.57 32.98 5.04
N LEU A 112 -12.96 32.48 3.87
CA LEU A 112 -12.67 31.11 3.44
C LEU A 112 -11.27 31.02 2.85
N HIS A 113 -10.48 30.09 3.38
CA HIS A 113 -9.15 29.75 2.88
C HIS A 113 -9.14 28.31 2.38
N PHE A 114 -8.48 28.10 1.24
CA PHE A 114 -8.33 26.80 0.61
C PHE A 114 -6.86 26.39 0.64
N TYR A 115 -6.60 25.17 1.06
CA TYR A 115 -5.27 24.59 1.15
C TYR A 115 -5.21 23.29 0.35
N ILE A 116 -4.05 23.08 -0.27
CA ILE A 116 -3.71 21.83 -0.96
C ILE A 116 -2.41 21.31 -0.36
N ARG A 117 -2.39 20.03 -0.01
CA ARG A 117 -1.21 19.31 0.46
C ARG A 117 -0.93 18.10 -0.42
#